data_AF-A0A358HZC3-F1
#
_entry.id   AF-A0A358HZC3-F1
#
_cell.length_a   1.000
_cell.length_b   1.000
_cell.length_c   1.000
_cell.angle_alpha   90.00
_cell.angle_beta   90.00
_cell.angle_gamma   90.00
#
_symmetry.space_group_name_H-M   'P 1'
#
loop_
_entity.id
_entity.type
_entity.pdbx_description
1 polymer ?
#
loop_
_entity_poly.entity_id
_entity_poly.type
_entity_poly.pdbx_seq_one_letter_code
_entity_poly.pdbx_strand_id
1 'polypeptide(L)'
;MPKFVDHEERCNEIVNALIKLATRIGLHEVTMRAVAAEANVSLRLVQYYFTDKAGLMHAALLKLEADSHQRWADRLSGKITSESPRRILEIFANEAIPNEPDSRTFHLVWLSYAVIAMTDSVMASHPFADGPKRLERQLCNLFMECQRDGSLPARANPSFEATRLIALVHGLGTSVMIGHVDAAAAIAVTQRHLDDVFKQTKMRN
;
A
#
# COMPACT_ATOMS: atom_id res chain seq x y z
N MET A 1 -13.84 30.56 -11.37
CA MET A 1 -13.06 29.42 -10.82
C MET A 1 -13.69 28.12 -11.33
N PRO A 2 -12.94 27.13 -11.83
CA PRO A 2 -13.53 26.00 -12.55
C PRO A 2 -14.21 25.04 -11.55
N LYS A 3 -15.50 24.70 -11.77
CA LYS A 3 -16.29 23.79 -10.92
C LYS A 3 -15.63 22.43 -10.64
N PHE A 4 -14.72 21.99 -11.51
CA PHE A 4 -13.98 20.74 -11.35
C PHE A 4 -12.95 20.78 -10.21
N VAL A 5 -12.31 21.94 -9.99
CA VAL A 5 -11.32 22.09 -8.90
C VAL A 5 -12.00 21.98 -7.54
N ASP A 6 -13.19 22.58 -7.39
CA ASP A 6 -14.00 22.47 -6.17
C ASP A 6 -14.49 21.02 -5.94
N HIS A 7 -14.79 20.28 -7.01
CA HIS A 7 -15.24 18.88 -6.88
C HIS A 7 -14.13 17.95 -6.36
N GLU A 8 -12.93 18.03 -6.93
CA GLU A 8 -11.80 17.22 -6.51
C GLU A 8 -11.31 17.61 -5.11
N GLU A 9 -11.27 18.91 -4.80
CA GLU A 9 -10.92 19.43 -3.49
C GLU A 9 -11.87 18.90 -2.41
N ARG A 10 -13.20 18.98 -2.63
CA ARG A 10 -14.21 18.45 -1.70
C ARG A 10 -14.14 16.94 -1.54
N CYS A 11 -13.91 16.21 -2.63
CA CYS A 11 -13.70 14.77 -2.57
C CYS A 11 -12.51 14.43 -1.66
N ASN A 12 -11.39 15.13 -1.85
CA ASN A 12 -10.17 14.96 -1.05
C ASN A 12 -10.37 15.32 0.43
N GLU A 13 -11.10 16.38 0.75
CA GLU A 13 -11.43 16.74 2.14
C GLU A 13 -12.18 15.62 2.86
N ILE A 14 -13.23 15.06 2.22
CA ILE A 14 -14.04 13.98 2.78
C ILE A 14 -13.19 12.71 2.97
N VAL A 15 -12.37 12.37 1.98
CA VAL A 15 -11.43 11.25 2.06
C VAL A 15 -10.44 11.44 3.21
N ASN A 16 -9.84 12.62 3.33
CA ASN A 16 -8.89 12.94 4.39
C ASN A 16 -9.54 12.86 5.78
N ALA A 17 -10.81 13.25 5.91
CA ALA A 17 -11.58 13.10 7.14
C ALA A 17 -11.78 11.62 7.51
N LEU A 18 -12.08 10.75 6.53
CA LEU A 18 -12.11 9.30 6.80
C LEU A 18 -10.76 8.79 7.29
N ILE A 19 -9.65 9.15 6.62
CA ILE A 19 -8.32 8.70 6.98
C ILE A 19 -7.97 9.13 8.42
N LYS A 20 -8.22 10.39 8.77
CA LYS A 20 -8.01 10.93 10.12
C LYS A 20 -8.83 10.22 11.20
N LEU A 21 -10.08 9.88 10.90
CA LEU A 21 -10.90 9.10 11.83
C LEU A 21 -10.37 7.68 11.98
N ALA A 22 -10.07 7.02 10.86
CA ALA A 22 -9.59 5.64 10.86
C ALA A 22 -8.30 5.47 11.67
N THR A 23 -7.39 6.45 11.63
CA THR A 23 -6.16 6.44 12.43
C THR A 23 -6.38 6.69 13.91
N ARG A 24 -7.46 7.39 14.28
CA ARG A 24 -7.76 7.75 15.68
C ARG A 24 -8.62 6.72 16.41
N ILE A 25 -9.64 6.18 15.75
CA ILE A 25 -10.64 5.29 16.38
C ILE A 25 -10.73 3.91 15.72
N GLY A 26 -9.93 3.65 14.69
CA GLY A 26 -10.02 2.43 13.89
C GLY A 26 -11.15 2.48 12.86
N LEU A 27 -10.95 1.82 11.71
CA LEU A 27 -11.89 1.89 10.58
C LEU A 27 -13.27 1.26 10.86
N HIS A 28 -13.32 0.30 11.79
CA HIS A 28 -14.56 -0.38 12.17
C HIS A 28 -15.58 0.59 12.79
N GLU A 29 -15.11 1.56 13.60
CA GLU A 29 -15.94 2.60 14.22
C GLU A 29 -16.32 3.76 13.27
N VAL A 30 -15.67 3.87 12.10
CA VAL A 30 -15.95 4.97 11.18
C VAL A 30 -17.33 4.83 10.55
N THR A 31 -18.15 5.89 10.64
CA THR A 31 -19.45 5.99 9.95
C THR A 31 -19.47 7.17 8.99
N MET A 32 -20.36 7.15 7.99
CA MET A 32 -20.53 8.29 7.06
C MET A 32 -20.90 9.59 7.78
N ARG A 33 -21.64 9.49 8.90
CA ARG A 33 -21.97 10.63 9.77
C ARG A 33 -20.76 11.18 10.50
N ALA A 34 -19.92 10.29 11.04
CA ALA A 34 -18.68 10.69 11.69
C ALA A 34 -17.74 11.39 10.69
N VAL A 35 -17.61 10.86 9.47
CA VAL A 35 -16.83 11.50 8.39
C VAL A 35 -17.38 12.88 8.05
N ALA A 36 -18.70 13.01 7.89
CA ALA A 36 -19.33 14.30 7.63
C ALA A 36 -19.01 15.33 8.73
N ALA A 37 -19.05 14.92 9.99
CA ALA A 37 -18.69 15.77 11.12
C ALA A 37 -17.20 16.16 11.12
N GLU A 38 -16.30 15.20 10.87
CA GLU A 38 -14.85 15.45 10.79
C GLU A 38 -14.47 16.36 9.62
N ALA A 39 -15.16 16.24 8.48
CA ALA A 39 -14.97 17.10 7.31
C ALA A 39 -15.71 18.45 7.43
N ASN A 40 -16.49 18.68 8.49
CA ASN A 40 -17.35 19.85 8.65
C ASN A 40 -18.31 20.08 7.47
N VAL A 41 -18.96 19.01 7.00
CA VAL A 41 -19.93 19.03 5.90
C VAL A 41 -21.21 18.29 6.29
N SER A 42 -22.27 18.45 5.49
CA SER A 42 -23.50 17.69 5.70
C SER A 42 -23.34 16.21 5.30
N LEU A 43 -24.04 15.30 5.98
CA LEU A 43 -24.13 13.90 5.57
C LEU A 43 -24.61 13.76 4.12
N ARG A 44 -25.55 14.61 3.70
CA ARG A 44 -26.08 14.61 2.33
C ARG A 44 -24.99 14.95 1.31
N LEU A 45 -24.04 15.82 1.65
CA LEU A 45 -22.91 16.12 0.77
C LEU A 45 -21.98 14.91 0.67
N VAL A 46 -21.67 14.24 1.78
CA VAL A 46 -20.86 13.01 1.75
C VAL A 46 -21.54 11.95 0.87
N GLN A 47 -22.85 11.76 1.02
CA GLN A 47 -23.65 10.82 0.22
C GLN A 47 -23.78 11.22 -1.25
N TYR A 48 -23.61 12.51 -1.58
CA TYR A 48 -23.55 12.98 -2.96
C TYR A 48 -22.25 12.56 -3.66
N TYR A 49 -21.11 12.58 -2.94
CA TYR A 49 -19.82 12.13 -3.48
C TYR A 49 -19.61 10.62 -3.38
N PHE A 50 -20.12 9.99 -2.33
CA PHE A 50 -19.88 8.58 -2.02
C PHE A 50 -21.19 7.89 -1.64
N THR A 51 -21.65 6.99 -2.52
CA THR A 51 -22.91 6.25 -2.36
C THR A 51 -22.97 5.47 -1.04
N ASP A 52 -21.85 4.87 -0.64
CA ASP A 52 -21.74 4.06 0.56
C ASP A 52 -20.35 4.18 1.21
N LYS A 53 -20.20 3.54 2.38
CA LYS A 53 -18.92 3.47 3.10
C LYS A 53 -17.85 2.74 2.27
N ALA A 54 -18.24 1.79 1.42
CA ALA A 54 -17.32 1.00 0.61
C ALA A 54 -16.60 1.86 -0.42
N GLY A 55 -17.35 2.66 -1.17
CA GLY A 55 -16.84 3.61 -2.15
C GLY A 55 -15.94 4.68 -1.51
N LEU A 56 -16.33 5.19 -0.33
CA LEU A 56 -15.50 6.15 0.40
C LEU A 56 -14.18 5.52 0.90
N MET A 57 -14.22 4.30 1.45
CA MET A 57 -13.01 3.59 1.87
C MET A 57 -12.10 3.26 0.69
N HIS A 58 -12.67 2.85 -0.44
CA HIS A 58 -11.93 2.62 -1.67
C HIS A 58 -11.20 3.89 -2.13
N ALA A 59 -11.88 5.04 -2.14
CA ALA A 59 -11.26 6.32 -2.48
C ALA A 59 -10.12 6.70 -1.52
N ALA A 60 -10.30 6.46 -0.22
CA ALA A 60 -9.24 6.69 0.76
C ALA A 60 -8.01 5.81 0.54
N LEU A 61 -8.21 4.53 0.21
CA LEU A 61 -7.12 3.63 -0.10
C LEU A 61 -6.41 4.00 -1.40
N LEU A 62 -7.14 4.39 -2.45
CA LEU A 62 -6.55 4.87 -3.70
C LEU A 62 -5.70 6.12 -3.47
N LYS A 63 -6.19 7.05 -2.64
CA LYS A 63 -5.41 8.22 -2.23
C LYS A 63 -4.13 7.82 -1.51
N LEU A 64 -4.24 6.95 -0.50
CA LEU A 64 -3.09 6.49 0.28
C LEU A 64 -2.07 5.72 -0.60
N GLU A 65 -2.54 4.96 -1.59
CA GLU A 65 -1.70 4.27 -2.59
C GLU A 65 -0.97 5.29 -3.47
N ALA A 66 -1.69 6.28 -4.02
CA ALA A 66 -1.11 7.34 -4.83
C ALA A 66 -0.08 8.16 -4.04
N ASP A 67 -0.38 8.53 -2.80
CA ASP A 67 0.56 9.24 -1.91
C ASP A 67 1.81 8.38 -1.64
N SER A 68 1.65 7.06 -1.49
CA SER A 68 2.78 6.12 -1.33
C SER A 68 3.65 6.03 -2.59
N HIS A 69 3.01 5.92 -3.75
CA HIS A 69 3.69 5.94 -5.05
C HIS A 69 4.40 7.27 -5.31
N GLN A 70 3.81 8.40 -4.93
CA GLN A 70 4.47 9.70 -5.08
C GLN A 70 5.70 9.80 -4.18
N ARG A 71 5.60 9.41 -2.91
CA ARG A 71 6.79 9.37 -2.02
C ARG A 71 7.87 8.43 -2.56
N TRP A 72 7.47 7.31 -3.17
CA TRP A 72 8.39 6.42 -3.86
C TRP A 72 9.08 7.12 -5.05
N ALA A 73 8.29 7.76 -5.91
CA ALA A 73 8.78 8.51 -7.06
C ALA A 73 9.71 9.65 -6.65
N ASP A 74 9.44 10.35 -5.54
CA ASP A 74 10.26 11.46 -5.04
C ASP A 74 11.62 10.97 -4.50
N ARG A 75 11.64 9.84 -3.80
CA ARG A 75 12.90 9.21 -3.35
C ARG A 75 13.70 8.65 -4.51
N LEU A 76 13.03 8.25 -5.59
CA LEU A 76 13.67 7.86 -6.83
C LEU A 76 14.15 9.09 -7.61
N SER A 77 13.39 10.17 -7.70
CA SER A 77 13.61 11.33 -8.59
C SER A 77 14.83 12.16 -8.25
N GLY A 78 15.33 12.08 -7.02
CA GLY A 78 16.67 12.56 -6.67
C GLY A 78 17.82 11.73 -7.30
N LYS A 79 17.51 10.63 -8.01
CA LYS A 79 18.44 9.62 -8.58
C LYS A 79 18.01 9.06 -9.95
N ILE A 80 16.95 9.58 -10.57
CA ILE A 80 16.45 9.13 -11.90
C ILE A 80 17.45 9.65 -12.95
N THR A 81 18.31 8.84 -13.54
CA THR A 81 17.98 7.83 -14.56
C THR A 81 18.99 6.66 -14.56
N SER A 82 18.64 5.51 -13.97
CA SER A 82 19.16 4.13 -14.25
C SER A 82 19.13 3.18 -13.04
N GLU A 83 18.20 3.34 -12.10
CA GLU A 83 18.17 2.42 -10.95
C GLU A 83 17.77 1.01 -11.43
N SER A 84 18.55 -0.01 -11.04
CA SER A 84 18.30 -1.39 -11.48
C SER A 84 16.96 -1.91 -10.98
N PRO A 85 16.31 -2.88 -11.66
CA PRO A 85 15.03 -3.45 -11.20
C PRO A 85 15.12 -4.03 -9.78
N ARG A 86 16.28 -4.59 -9.41
CA ARG A 86 16.59 -4.99 -8.02
C ARG A 86 16.48 -3.82 -7.05
N ARG A 87 17.05 -2.66 -7.39
CA ARG A 87 17.01 -1.50 -6.51
C ARG A 87 15.59 -0.99 -6.28
N ILE A 88 14.75 -1.07 -7.31
CA ILE A 88 13.32 -0.74 -7.23
C ILE A 88 12.60 -1.66 -6.23
N LEU A 89 12.89 -2.97 -6.26
CA LEU A 89 12.38 -3.95 -5.29
C LEU A 89 12.85 -3.66 -3.84
N GLU A 90 14.12 -3.30 -3.66
CA GLU A 90 14.67 -2.94 -2.34
C GLU A 90 13.99 -1.69 -1.76
N ILE A 91 13.75 -0.68 -2.59
CA ILE A 91 13.07 0.54 -2.16
C ILE A 91 11.62 0.22 -1.79
N PHE A 92 10.90 -0.54 -2.62
CA PHE A 92 9.55 -1.00 -2.30
C PHE A 92 9.52 -1.73 -0.94
N ALA A 93 10.44 -2.67 -0.73
CA ALA A 93 10.47 -3.48 0.49
C ALA A 93 10.73 -2.65 1.75
N ASN A 94 11.49 -1.56 1.65
CA ASN A 94 11.72 -0.62 2.75
C ASN A 94 10.49 0.25 3.02
N GLU A 95 9.87 0.78 1.97
CA GLU A 95 8.71 1.66 2.07
C GLU A 95 7.42 0.97 2.53
N ALA A 96 7.32 -0.33 2.25
CA ALA A 96 6.20 -1.13 2.71
C ALA A 96 6.23 -1.41 4.23
N ILE A 97 7.37 -1.16 4.90
CA ILE A 97 7.46 -1.28 6.36
C ILE A 97 6.92 0.01 7.03
N PRO A 98 5.95 -0.09 7.94
CA PRO A 98 5.29 1.07 8.55
C PRO A 98 6.14 1.74 9.63
N ASN A 99 7.20 2.43 9.21
CA ASN A 99 8.17 3.14 10.07
C ASN A 99 7.84 4.63 10.27
N GLU A 100 7.14 5.24 9.32
CA GLU A 100 6.75 6.65 9.31
C GLU A 100 5.23 6.83 9.48
N PRO A 101 4.73 7.98 9.98
CA PRO A 101 3.30 8.20 10.21
C PRO A 101 2.38 7.87 9.02
N ASP A 102 2.79 8.24 7.81
CA ASP A 102 2.03 7.99 6.58
C ASP A 102 1.98 6.49 6.24
N SER A 103 3.12 5.79 6.33
CA SER A 103 3.20 4.35 6.07
C SER A 103 2.41 3.54 7.11
N ARG A 104 2.41 3.98 8.37
CA ARG A 104 1.57 3.42 9.45
C ARG A 104 0.09 3.62 9.19
N THR A 105 -0.28 4.81 8.72
CA THR A 105 -1.66 5.13 8.31
C THR A 105 -2.10 4.25 7.15
N PHE A 106 -1.27 4.13 6.11
CA PHE A 106 -1.53 3.23 4.98
C PHE A 106 -1.77 1.80 5.45
N HIS A 107 -0.84 1.24 6.24
CA HIS A 107 -0.93 -0.13 6.74
C HIS A 107 -2.20 -0.36 7.56
N LEU A 108 -2.53 0.57 8.47
CA LEU A 108 -3.71 0.46 9.34
C LEU A 108 -5.01 0.45 8.52
N VAL A 109 -5.16 1.39 7.58
CA VAL A 109 -6.37 1.50 6.75
C VAL A 109 -6.49 0.30 5.82
N TRP A 110 -5.38 -0.13 5.21
CA TRP A 110 -5.32 -1.32 4.36
C TRP A 110 -5.73 -2.59 5.13
N LEU A 111 -5.13 -2.83 6.30
CA LEU A 111 -5.42 -4.02 7.09
C LEU A 111 -6.87 -4.03 7.58
N SER A 112 -7.36 -2.87 8.03
CA SER A 112 -8.75 -2.76 8.47
C SER A 112 -9.74 -3.02 7.34
N TYR A 113 -9.45 -2.54 6.12
CA TYR A 113 -10.25 -2.86 4.95
C TYR A 113 -10.20 -4.35 4.63
N ALA A 114 -9.01 -4.96 4.65
CA ALA A 114 -8.83 -6.38 4.37
C ALA A 114 -9.68 -7.25 5.30
N VAL A 115 -9.72 -6.95 6.60
CA VAL A 115 -10.57 -7.65 7.57
C VAL A 115 -12.05 -7.52 7.23
N ILE A 116 -12.52 -6.32 6.88
CA ILE A 116 -13.93 -6.10 6.52
C ILE A 116 -14.26 -6.89 5.24
N ALA A 117 -13.43 -6.79 4.20
CA ALA A 117 -13.62 -7.45 2.91
C ALA A 117 -13.64 -8.99 3.00
N MET A 118 -13.05 -9.59 4.04
CA MET A 118 -13.15 -11.04 4.29
C MET A 118 -14.54 -11.49 4.74
N THR A 119 -15.37 -10.57 5.24
CA THR A 119 -16.67 -10.87 5.86
C THR A 119 -17.86 -10.17 5.17
N ASP A 120 -17.58 -9.20 4.30
CA ASP A 120 -18.58 -8.41 3.59
C ASP A 120 -18.36 -8.54 2.07
N SER A 121 -19.31 -9.18 1.38
CA SER A 121 -19.23 -9.46 -0.05
C SER A 121 -19.33 -8.19 -0.92
N VAL A 122 -20.00 -7.14 -0.44
CA VAL A 122 -20.06 -5.85 -1.14
C VAL A 122 -18.68 -5.22 -1.11
N MET A 123 -18.02 -5.22 0.05
CA MET A 123 -16.64 -4.73 0.20
C MET A 123 -15.64 -5.55 -0.61
N ALA A 124 -15.82 -6.88 -0.65
CA ALA A 124 -14.99 -7.76 -1.46
C ALA A 124 -15.15 -7.52 -2.97
N SER A 125 -16.33 -7.07 -3.42
CA SER A 125 -16.62 -6.82 -4.83
C SER A 125 -16.08 -5.50 -5.38
N HIS A 126 -15.65 -4.59 -4.50
CA HIS A 126 -15.10 -3.30 -4.92
C HIS A 126 -13.75 -3.46 -5.65
N PRO A 127 -13.43 -2.61 -6.64
CA PRO A 127 -12.19 -2.69 -7.43
C PRO A 127 -10.89 -2.70 -6.61
N PHE A 128 -10.94 -2.23 -5.36
CA PHE A 128 -9.82 -2.33 -4.43
C PHE A 128 -9.35 -3.77 -4.18
N ALA A 129 -10.23 -4.76 -4.22
CA ALA A 129 -9.83 -6.16 -4.07
C ALA A 129 -8.81 -6.60 -5.14
N ASP A 130 -8.71 -5.87 -6.25
CA ASP A 130 -7.71 -6.08 -7.29
C ASP A 130 -6.41 -5.29 -7.10
N GLY A 131 -6.35 -4.38 -6.12
CA GLY A 131 -5.16 -3.61 -5.74
C GLY A 131 -3.95 -4.51 -5.42
N PRO A 132 -4.08 -5.50 -4.53
CA PRO A 132 -3.03 -6.49 -4.29
C PRO A 132 -2.58 -7.21 -5.57
N LYS A 133 -3.51 -7.55 -6.49
CA LYS A 133 -3.16 -8.18 -7.78
C LYS A 133 -2.40 -7.22 -8.69
N ARG A 134 -2.71 -5.92 -8.69
CA ARG A 134 -1.97 -4.90 -9.45
C ARG A 134 -0.54 -4.79 -8.95
N LEU A 135 -0.35 -4.69 -7.63
CA LEU A 135 0.97 -4.62 -7.02
C LEU A 135 1.78 -5.90 -7.30
N GLU A 136 1.16 -7.08 -7.15
CA GLU A 136 1.79 -8.35 -7.47
C GLU A 136 2.27 -8.41 -8.92
N ARG A 137 1.47 -7.95 -9.89
CA ARG A 137 1.89 -7.86 -11.30
C ARG A 137 3.08 -6.92 -11.48
N GLN A 138 3.09 -5.77 -10.82
CA GLN A 138 4.20 -4.81 -10.91
C GLN A 138 5.51 -5.41 -10.36
N LEU A 139 5.46 -6.04 -9.19
CA LEU A 139 6.63 -6.68 -8.59
C LEU A 139 7.10 -7.89 -9.42
N CYS A 140 6.16 -8.69 -9.95
CA CYS A 140 6.47 -9.80 -10.85
C CYS A 140 7.21 -9.31 -12.11
N ASN A 141 6.79 -8.19 -12.70
CA ASN A 141 7.49 -7.57 -13.83
C ASN A 141 8.93 -7.17 -13.46
N LEU A 142 9.15 -6.57 -12.29
CA LEU A 142 10.49 -6.21 -11.82
C LEU A 142 11.39 -7.44 -11.60
N PHE A 143 10.85 -8.52 -11.04
CA PHE A 143 11.59 -9.79 -10.92
C PHE A 143 11.88 -10.42 -12.30
N MET A 144 10.96 -10.33 -13.27
CA MET A 144 11.22 -10.77 -14.64
C MET A 144 12.31 -9.94 -15.32
N GLU A 145 12.35 -8.63 -15.09
CA GLU A 145 13.43 -7.76 -15.59
C GLU A 145 14.78 -8.14 -14.97
N CYS A 146 14.83 -8.39 -13.66
CA CYS A 146 16.02 -8.92 -12.98
C CYS A 146 16.46 -10.28 -13.55
N GLN A 147 15.52 -11.12 -14.00
CA GLN A 147 15.86 -12.41 -14.60
C GLN A 147 16.45 -12.24 -16.00
N ARG A 148 15.96 -11.27 -16.78
CA ARG A 148 16.47 -10.93 -18.11
C ARG A 148 17.85 -10.30 -18.06
N ASP A 149 18.14 -9.48 -17.05
CA ASP A 149 19.46 -8.86 -16.86
C ASP A 149 20.48 -9.77 -16.15
N GLY A 150 20.03 -10.96 -15.69
CA GLY A 150 20.86 -11.98 -15.05
C GLY A 150 21.14 -11.74 -13.57
N SER A 151 20.59 -10.68 -12.96
CA SER A 151 20.73 -10.44 -11.52
C SER A 151 19.91 -11.43 -10.67
N LEU A 152 18.77 -11.90 -11.18
CA LEU A 152 17.96 -12.96 -10.57
C LEU A 152 18.30 -14.34 -11.19
N PRO A 153 18.50 -15.40 -10.38
CA PRO A 153 18.76 -16.74 -10.91
C PRO A 153 17.66 -17.25 -11.87
N ALA A 154 18.05 -17.90 -12.97
CA ALA A 154 17.11 -18.44 -13.97
C ALA A 154 16.09 -19.45 -13.40
N ARG A 155 16.40 -20.09 -12.27
CA ARG A 155 15.51 -21.03 -11.58
C ARG A 155 14.47 -20.36 -10.67
N ALA A 156 14.65 -19.08 -10.34
CA ALA A 156 13.69 -18.36 -9.51
C ALA A 156 12.38 -18.18 -10.30
N ASN A 157 11.25 -18.23 -9.60
CA ASN A 157 9.94 -17.97 -10.17
C ASN A 157 9.51 -16.53 -9.83
N PRO A 158 9.48 -15.59 -10.80
CA PRO A 158 9.16 -14.18 -10.54
C PRO A 158 7.80 -13.97 -9.89
N SER A 159 6.78 -14.75 -10.29
CA SER A 159 5.45 -14.67 -9.71
C SER A 159 5.47 -15.07 -8.23
N PHE A 160 6.16 -16.16 -7.91
CA PHE A 160 6.30 -16.64 -6.54
C PHE A 160 7.06 -15.64 -5.65
N GLU A 161 8.17 -15.07 -6.13
CA GLU A 161 8.92 -14.09 -5.33
C GLU A 161 8.15 -12.78 -5.13
N ALA A 162 7.33 -12.37 -6.10
CA ALA A 162 6.41 -11.24 -5.92
C ALA A 162 5.38 -11.50 -4.82
N THR A 163 4.67 -12.65 -4.87
CA THR A 163 3.71 -13.04 -3.83
C THR A 163 4.40 -13.13 -2.46
N ARG A 164 5.59 -13.73 -2.40
CA ARG A 164 6.36 -13.92 -1.17
C ARG A 164 6.80 -12.59 -0.57
N LEU A 165 7.28 -11.64 -1.38
CA LEU A 165 7.68 -10.32 -0.92
C LEU A 165 6.48 -9.56 -0.33
N ILE A 166 5.32 -9.58 -1.00
CA ILE A 166 4.08 -8.96 -0.51
C ILE A 166 3.65 -9.58 0.83
N ALA A 167 3.62 -10.90 0.92
CA ALA A 167 3.26 -11.60 2.15
C ALA A 167 4.20 -11.24 3.31
N LEU A 168 5.51 -11.16 3.02
CA LEU A 168 6.53 -10.80 4.00
C LEU A 168 6.34 -9.37 4.52
N VAL A 169 6.19 -8.37 3.65
CA VAL A 169 6.01 -6.98 4.08
C VAL A 169 4.70 -6.76 4.83
N HIS A 170 3.60 -7.44 4.45
CA HIS A 170 2.34 -7.35 5.21
C HIS A 170 2.45 -7.95 6.62
N GLY A 171 3.08 -9.12 6.74
CA GLY A 171 3.28 -9.78 8.03
C GLY A 171 4.21 -8.98 8.96
N LEU A 172 5.32 -8.49 8.42
CA LEU A 172 6.24 -7.63 9.14
C LEU A 172 5.62 -6.29 9.50
N GLY A 173 4.87 -5.68 8.59
CA GLY A 173 4.18 -4.42 8.86
C GLY A 173 3.20 -4.53 10.02
N THR A 174 2.44 -5.64 10.08
CA THR A 174 1.56 -5.92 11.22
C THR A 174 2.37 -6.12 12.50
N SER A 175 3.48 -6.86 12.44
CA SER A 175 4.37 -7.06 13.59
C SER A 175 4.96 -5.76 14.13
N VAL A 176 5.31 -4.82 13.25
CA VAL A 176 5.78 -3.47 13.61
C VAL A 176 4.68 -2.64 14.24
N MET A 177 3.46 -2.68 13.67
CA MET A 177 2.32 -1.91 14.18
C MET A 177 1.92 -2.31 15.60
N ILE A 178 2.04 -3.59 15.95
CA ILE A 178 1.73 -4.11 17.29
C ILE A 178 2.94 -4.12 18.25
N GLY A 179 4.11 -3.63 17.81
CA GLY A 179 5.32 -3.57 18.63
C GLY A 179 6.01 -4.91 18.90
N HIS A 180 5.69 -5.96 18.14
CA HIS A 180 6.35 -7.27 18.26
C HIS A 180 7.78 -7.24 17.71
N VAL A 181 8.00 -6.48 16.63
CA VAL A 181 9.32 -6.28 16.00
C VAL A 181 9.51 -4.79 15.76
N ASP A 182 10.70 -4.26 16.00
CA ASP A 182 10.99 -2.87 15.64
C ASP A 182 11.12 -2.70 14.11
N ALA A 183 10.90 -1.48 13.62
CA ALA A 183 10.91 -1.23 12.18
C ALA A 183 12.28 -1.52 11.53
N ALA A 184 13.39 -1.30 12.23
CA ALA A 184 14.73 -1.53 11.69
C ALA A 184 15.01 -3.03 11.49
N ALA A 185 14.58 -3.85 12.45
CA ALA A 185 14.65 -5.31 12.36
C ALA A 185 13.76 -5.83 11.24
N ALA A 186 12.55 -5.30 11.07
CA ALA A 186 11.68 -5.67 9.95
C ALA A 186 12.32 -5.33 8.58
N ILE A 187 12.94 -4.16 8.46
CA ILE A 187 13.69 -3.76 7.26
C ILE A 187 14.89 -4.70 7.02
N ALA A 188 15.62 -5.07 8.07
CA ALA A 188 16.73 -6.01 7.95
C ALA A 188 16.26 -7.40 7.46
N VAL A 189 15.09 -7.86 7.90
CA VAL A 189 14.49 -9.13 7.44
C VAL A 189 14.14 -9.06 5.95
N THR A 190 13.52 -7.97 5.48
CA THR A 190 13.17 -7.83 4.05
C THR A 190 14.42 -7.71 3.17
N GLN A 191 15.41 -6.94 3.61
CA GLN A 191 16.71 -6.83 2.93
C GLN A 191 17.41 -8.19 2.83
N ARG A 192 17.44 -8.95 3.93
CA ARG A 192 18.04 -10.29 3.94
C ARG A 192 17.31 -11.24 2.99
N HIS A 193 15.98 -11.20 3.00
CA HIS A 193 15.17 -11.98 2.07
C HIS A 193 15.52 -11.69 0.61
N LEU A 194 15.54 -10.41 0.20
CA LEU A 194 15.92 -10.02 -1.16
C LEU A 194 17.34 -10.47 -1.49
N ASP A 195 18.29 -10.24 -0.58
CA ASP A 195 19.66 -10.71 -0.73
C ASP A 195 19.74 -12.21 -0.98
N ASP A 196 18.99 -13.03 -0.24
CA ASP A 196 19.01 -14.49 -0.40
C ASP A 196 18.36 -14.93 -1.73
N VAL A 197 17.33 -14.23 -2.20
CA VAL A 197 16.70 -14.46 -3.52
C VAL A 197 17.70 -14.18 -4.64
N PHE A 198 18.46 -13.08 -4.55
CA PHE A 198 19.45 -12.69 -5.56
C PHE A 198 20.80 -13.44 -5.42
N LYS A 199 21.19 -13.90 -4.22
CA LYS A 199 22.47 -14.61 -3.96
C LYS A 199 22.49 -16.07 -4.37
N GLN A 200 21.34 -16.66 -4.67
CA GLN A 200 21.21 -18.10 -4.94
C GLN A 200 22.03 -18.64 -6.15
N THR A 201 22.87 -17.81 -6.76
CA THR A 201 23.86 -18.06 -7.81
C THR A 201 25.05 -18.97 -7.43
N LYS A 202 25.19 -19.48 -6.18
CA LYS A 202 26.28 -20.43 -5.86
C LYS A 202 25.85 -21.62 -5.01
N MET A 203 25.36 -22.69 -5.65
CA MET A 203 25.68 -24.05 -5.22
C MET A 203 26.56 -24.63 -6.32
N ARG A 204 27.89 -24.50 -6.19
CA ARG A 204 28.83 -25.57 -5.81
C ARG A 204 28.68 -26.80 -6.71
N ASN A 205 29.63 -26.91 -7.64
CA ASN A 205 30.05 -28.16 -8.30
C ASN A 205 30.19 -29.31 -7.31
#